data_AF-A0A2A4CHT7-F1
#
_entry.id   AF-A0A2A4CHT7-F1
#
_cell.length_a   1.000
_cell.length_b   1.000
_cell.length_c   1.000
_cell.angle_alpha   90.00
_cell.angle_beta   90.00
_cell.angle_gamma   90.00
#
_symmetry.space_group_name_H-M   'P 1'
#
loop_
_entity.id
_entity.type
_entity.pdbx_description
1 polymer ?
#
loop_
_entity_poly.entity_id
_entity_poly.type
_entity_poly.pdbx_seq_one_letter_code
_entity_poly.pdbx_strand_id
1 'polypeptide(L)'
;MRIHRHGPPPASPDGRLRHPLSARVARAALFAALLVVCAAVAAPPASAPAAAPAAAPPVVVIPVNGAIGPASADFIVRSLERAAREHAPLAILQLDTPGGLDTSMRQIIKAILASPVPVAAFVAPGGARAASAGTYIVYASHVAAMAPGTNLGAASPVQFGIGGGAPGATPPTPSATPGTAGASGAAAKPAELPNDTQSTEIRKATQDAAAYIRGLAQLRGRNAAWAERAVREAVSLSASEARAQHVVDLIAQDPADLARQLDGRAVTTTAGTLHLATAHAPLVVLAPDWRSRFLSIIADPNVALILLTIGIYGLFFEFANPGFVLPGVAGTICLLVGLFAMQLLPISYAGLGLVLLGLGCLVAEAFLPTFGVLGFGGIVSFTIGALMLIDTDVPGYGIPWPVIAGLAVGGGLLVAGVSSVALRARRRPVVTGAEAMLGSIGEVLDDGLHPDQPHGAAGPAPSAAGWALVHGERWRVASSEPLAAGCRVRVTGRHGLMLTVAPLYDARPQNPRQGEPS
;
A
#
# COMPACT_ATOMS: atom_id res chain seq x y z
N MET A 1 -33.38 -50.97 -90.08
CA MET A 1 -34.62 -51.50 -90.71
C MET A 1 -35.82 -50.73 -90.12
N ARG A 2 -36.83 -50.46 -90.95
CA ARG A 2 -37.89 -49.42 -90.84
C ARG A 2 -38.84 -49.51 -89.63
N ILE A 3 -39.17 -48.33 -89.07
CA ILE A 3 -40.49 -47.69 -88.87
C ILE A 3 -41.64 -48.55 -88.32
N HIS A 4 -42.29 -48.11 -87.22
CA HIS A 4 -43.72 -47.72 -87.26
C HIS A 4 -44.23 -46.94 -86.02
N ARG A 5 -45.00 -45.89 -86.34
CA ARG A 5 -45.83 -45.02 -85.48
C ARG A 5 -47.06 -45.76 -84.95
N HIS A 6 -47.61 -45.28 -83.83
CA HIS A 6 -49.04 -44.99 -83.55
C HIS A 6 -49.08 -44.29 -82.17
N GLY A 7 -49.53 -43.05 -81.98
CA GLY A 7 -50.87 -42.47 -82.20
C GLY A 7 -51.62 -42.43 -80.85
N PRO A 8 -51.91 -41.27 -80.22
CA PRO A 8 -52.52 -41.22 -78.89
C PRO A 8 -54.06 -41.22 -78.94
N PRO A 9 -54.76 -41.66 -77.88
CA PRO A 9 -56.22 -41.58 -77.81
C PRO A 9 -56.72 -40.20 -77.32
N PRO A 10 -58.01 -39.86 -77.55
CA PRO A 10 -58.53 -38.50 -77.42
C PRO A 10 -59.29 -38.19 -76.12
N ALA A 11 -59.24 -36.89 -75.80
CA ALA A 11 -60.28 -35.98 -75.25
C ALA A 11 -61.01 -36.26 -73.91
N SER A 12 -60.64 -35.46 -72.90
CA SER A 12 -61.47 -34.45 -72.15
C SER A 12 -63.00 -34.61 -72.15
N PRO A 13 -63.75 -34.26 -71.08
CA PRO A 13 -63.86 -32.84 -70.69
C PRO A 13 -64.27 -32.53 -69.23
N ASP A 14 -63.96 -31.31 -68.78
CA ASP A 14 -64.79 -30.45 -67.91
C ASP A 14 -63.89 -29.26 -67.53
N GLY A 15 -64.22 -27.99 -67.74
CA GLY A 15 -65.51 -27.36 -67.97
C GLY A 15 -65.52 -26.07 -67.13
N ARG A 16 -65.89 -24.96 -67.78
CA ARG A 16 -66.31 -23.64 -67.19
C ARG A 16 -65.24 -22.54 -67.08
N LEU A 17 -65.24 -21.74 -68.14
CA LEU A 17 -65.27 -20.27 -68.16
C LEU A 17 -65.31 -19.55 -66.79
N ARG A 18 -64.29 -18.72 -66.50
CA ARG A 18 -64.40 -17.55 -65.62
C ARG A 18 -64.09 -16.27 -66.41
N HIS A 19 -64.99 -15.30 -66.26
CA HIS A 19 -65.17 -14.03 -66.97
C HIS A 19 -63.92 -13.12 -67.13
N PRO A 20 -63.92 -12.19 -68.12
CA PRO A 20 -62.84 -11.22 -68.41
C PRO A 20 -62.63 -10.11 -67.36
N LEU A 21 -63.29 -10.20 -66.19
CA LEU A 21 -63.18 -9.23 -65.11
C LEU A 21 -61.82 -9.28 -64.41
N SER A 22 -61.20 -10.46 -64.30
CA SER A 22 -59.87 -10.62 -63.70
C SER A 22 -58.79 -9.88 -64.50
N ALA A 23 -58.88 -9.88 -65.83
CA ALA A 23 -57.95 -9.19 -66.71
C ALA A 23 -58.10 -7.66 -66.63
N ARG A 24 -59.31 -7.14 -66.43
CA ARG A 24 -59.56 -5.69 -66.26
C ARG A 24 -59.07 -5.19 -64.91
N VAL A 25 -59.30 -5.95 -63.84
CA VAL A 25 -58.78 -5.63 -62.50
C VAL A 25 -57.25 -5.72 -62.47
N ALA A 26 -56.66 -6.73 -63.12
CA ALA A 26 -55.22 -6.85 -63.24
C ALA A 26 -54.60 -5.67 -64.02
N ARG A 27 -55.23 -5.23 -65.11
CA ARG A 27 -54.77 -4.05 -65.88
C ARG A 27 -54.92 -2.75 -65.09
N ALA A 28 -56.01 -2.58 -64.34
CA ALA A 28 -56.21 -1.42 -63.48
C ALA A 28 -55.20 -1.37 -62.33
N ALA A 29 -54.89 -2.53 -61.72
CA ALA A 29 -53.85 -2.64 -60.69
C ALA A 29 -52.45 -2.35 -61.25
N LEU A 30 -52.14 -2.83 -62.46
CA LEU A 30 -50.88 -2.54 -63.14
C LEU A 30 -50.75 -1.05 -63.48
N PHE A 31 -51.83 -0.41 -63.93
CA PHE A 31 -51.85 1.01 -64.25
C PHE A 31 -51.76 1.88 -63.00
N ALA A 32 -52.41 1.49 -61.90
CA ALA A 32 -52.27 2.14 -60.60
C ALA A 32 -50.84 1.99 -60.05
N ALA A 33 -50.23 0.81 -60.16
CA ALA A 33 -48.83 0.59 -59.78
C ALA A 33 -47.89 1.44 -60.64
N LEU A 34 -48.12 1.55 -61.94
CA LEU A 34 -47.34 2.40 -62.83
C LEU A 34 -47.50 3.89 -62.50
N LEU A 35 -48.71 4.34 -62.14
CA LEU A 35 -48.94 5.71 -61.68
C LEU A 35 -48.25 6.01 -60.35
N VAL A 36 -48.20 5.06 -59.43
CA VAL A 36 -47.44 5.19 -58.17
C VAL A 36 -45.93 5.28 -58.43
N VAL A 37 -45.42 4.47 -59.36
CA VAL A 37 -44.00 4.52 -59.77
C VAL A 37 -43.68 5.83 -60.48
N CYS A 38 -44.54 6.30 -61.38
CA CYS A 38 -44.36 7.59 -62.05
C CYS A 38 -44.47 8.77 -61.07
N ALA A 39 -45.35 8.70 -60.07
CA ALA A 39 -45.42 9.71 -59.01
C ALA A 39 -44.18 9.68 -58.10
N ALA A 40 -43.59 8.52 -57.85
CA ALA A 40 -42.34 8.40 -57.10
C ALA A 40 -41.12 8.92 -57.87
N VAL A 41 -41.12 8.81 -59.21
CA VAL A 41 -40.04 9.32 -60.07
C VAL A 41 -40.20 10.82 -60.38
N ALA A 42 -41.44 11.33 -60.40
CA ALA A 42 -41.73 12.75 -60.59
C ALA A 42 -41.66 13.58 -59.31
N ALA A 43 -41.36 12.96 -58.16
CA ALA A 43 -41.11 13.70 -56.93
C ALA A 43 -39.87 14.59 -57.14
N PRO A 44 -39.99 15.93 -57.04
CA PRO A 44 -38.83 16.80 -57.13
C PRO A 44 -37.83 16.36 -56.05
N PRO A 45 -36.51 16.40 -56.32
CA PRO A 45 -35.52 16.07 -55.30
C PRO A 45 -35.83 16.96 -54.10
N ALA A 46 -36.18 16.33 -52.98
CA ALA A 46 -36.39 17.04 -51.73
C ALA A 46 -35.12 17.87 -51.53
N SER A 47 -35.27 19.20 -51.59
CA SER A 47 -34.18 20.12 -51.31
C SER A 47 -33.62 19.70 -49.96
N ALA A 48 -32.40 19.17 -49.96
CA ALA A 48 -31.71 18.82 -48.72
C ALA A 48 -31.82 20.04 -47.80
N PRO A 49 -32.27 19.89 -46.54
CA PRO A 49 -32.30 21.01 -45.62
C PRO A 49 -30.90 21.62 -45.66
N ALA A 50 -30.83 22.93 -45.97
CA ALA A 50 -29.58 23.66 -45.95
C ALA A 50 -28.85 23.30 -44.66
N ALA A 51 -27.64 22.75 -44.78
CA ALA A 51 -26.83 22.39 -43.63
C ALA A 51 -26.81 23.60 -42.70
N ALA A 52 -27.39 23.46 -41.50
CA ALA A 52 -27.30 24.50 -40.48
C ALA A 52 -25.82 24.88 -40.35
N PRO A 53 -25.48 26.17 -40.24
CA PRO A 53 -24.08 26.57 -40.07
C PRO A 53 -23.49 25.73 -38.94
N ALA A 54 -22.38 25.04 -39.23
CA ALA A 54 -21.72 24.19 -38.25
C ALA A 54 -21.49 25.02 -36.99
N ALA A 55 -22.11 24.61 -35.88
CA ALA A 55 -22.02 25.33 -34.62
C ALA A 55 -20.54 25.52 -34.28
N ALA A 56 -20.14 26.75 -33.97
CA ALA A 56 -18.76 27.08 -33.65
C ALA A 56 -18.26 26.15 -32.51
N PRO A 57 -17.04 25.60 -32.62
CA PRO A 57 -16.52 24.69 -31.61
C PRO A 57 -16.52 25.37 -30.24
N PRO A 58 -17.02 24.69 -29.18
CA PRO A 58 -17.21 25.31 -27.88
C PRO A 58 -15.88 25.58 -27.16
N VAL A 59 -15.86 26.63 -26.34
CA VAL A 59 -14.81 26.80 -25.32
C VAL A 59 -15.04 25.76 -24.23
N VAL A 60 -14.02 24.95 -23.98
CA VAL A 60 -14.10 23.84 -23.04
C VAL A 60 -13.67 24.32 -21.66
N VAL A 61 -14.55 24.22 -20.67
CA VAL A 61 -14.23 24.54 -19.27
C VAL A 61 -14.04 23.24 -18.49
N ILE A 62 -12.89 23.09 -17.86
CA ILE A 62 -12.48 21.90 -17.10
C ILE A 62 -12.34 22.33 -15.63
N PRO A 63 -13.32 21.99 -14.78
CA PRO A 63 -13.27 22.32 -13.36
C PRO A 63 -12.26 21.41 -12.64
N VAL A 64 -11.40 22.02 -11.83
CA VAL A 64 -10.38 21.36 -11.01
C VAL A 64 -10.53 21.85 -9.58
N ASN A 65 -11.30 21.10 -8.79
CA ASN A 65 -11.59 21.42 -7.41
C ASN A 65 -10.90 20.40 -6.48
N GLY A 66 -10.24 20.90 -5.44
CA GLY A 66 -9.58 20.07 -4.43
C GLY A 66 -8.14 19.70 -4.79
N ALA A 67 -7.61 18.66 -4.14
CA ALA A 67 -6.21 18.28 -4.25
C ALA A 67 -5.84 17.74 -5.64
N ILE A 68 -4.64 18.07 -6.12
CA ILE A 68 -4.09 17.53 -7.36
C ILE A 68 -3.55 16.12 -7.11
N GLY A 69 -4.32 15.11 -7.53
CA GLY A 69 -3.95 13.71 -7.46
C GLY A 69 -4.04 12.99 -8.82
N PRO A 70 -3.83 11.67 -8.84
CA PRO A 70 -3.82 10.89 -10.07
C PRO A 70 -5.16 10.97 -10.82
N ALA A 71 -6.28 10.94 -10.09
CA ALA A 71 -7.62 11.02 -10.67
C ALA A 71 -7.89 12.37 -11.37
N SER A 72 -7.50 13.49 -10.75
CA SER A 72 -7.65 14.82 -11.36
C SER A 72 -6.68 15.02 -12.53
N ALA A 73 -5.45 14.50 -12.44
CA ALA A 73 -4.49 14.58 -13.54
C ALA A 73 -4.99 13.80 -14.77
N ASP A 74 -5.43 12.57 -14.58
CA ASP A 74 -6.01 11.72 -15.62
C ASP A 74 -7.26 12.37 -16.26
N PHE A 75 -8.14 12.96 -15.44
CA PHE A 75 -9.29 13.72 -15.93
C PHE A 75 -8.90 14.93 -16.80
N ILE A 76 -7.94 15.75 -16.33
CA ILE A 76 -7.48 16.94 -17.06
C ILE A 76 -6.84 16.54 -18.39
N VAL A 77 -5.96 15.53 -18.39
CA VAL A 77 -5.29 15.03 -19.60
C VAL A 77 -6.31 14.58 -20.64
N ARG A 78 -7.26 13.72 -20.27
CA ARG A 78 -8.32 13.27 -21.20
C ARG A 78 -9.19 14.41 -21.70
N SER A 79 -9.45 15.41 -20.84
CA SER A 79 -10.25 16.58 -21.21
C SER A 79 -9.53 17.48 -22.21
N LEU A 80 -8.21 17.67 -22.06
CA LEU A 80 -7.39 18.38 -23.04
C LEU A 80 -7.30 17.61 -24.36
N GLU A 81 -7.13 16.29 -24.33
CA GLU A 81 -7.16 15.46 -25.54
C GLU A 81 -8.52 15.52 -26.25
N ARG A 82 -9.61 15.53 -25.48
CA ARG A 82 -10.96 15.71 -26.01
C ARG A 82 -11.12 17.08 -26.66
N ALA A 83 -10.70 18.15 -25.99
CA ALA A 83 -10.71 19.49 -26.54
C ALA A 83 -9.91 19.57 -27.85
N ALA A 84 -8.77 18.87 -27.94
CA ALA A 84 -7.97 18.78 -29.15
C ALA A 84 -8.69 18.03 -30.29
N ARG A 85 -9.33 16.89 -30.01
CA ARG A 85 -10.12 16.13 -31.00
C ARG A 85 -11.34 16.90 -31.50
N GLU A 86 -11.97 17.67 -30.62
CA GLU A 86 -13.13 18.51 -30.94
C GLU A 86 -12.74 19.88 -31.52
N HIS A 87 -11.44 20.13 -31.74
CA HIS A 87 -10.90 21.40 -32.24
C HIS A 87 -11.40 22.63 -31.47
N ALA A 88 -11.48 22.50 -30.14
CA ALA A 88 -11.89 23.59 -29.28
C ALA A 88 -10.93 24.79 -29.43
N PRO A 89 -11.45 26.03 -29.54
CA PRO A 89 -10.62 27.22 -29.70
C PRO A 89 -9.82 27.55 -28.42
N LEU A 90 -10.31 27.12 -27.26
CA LEU A 90 -9.70 27.37 -25.95
C LEU A 90 -10.15 26.30 -24.96
N ALA A 91 -9.22 25.82 -24.13
CA ALA A 91 -9.51 25.06 -22.91
C ALA A 91 -9.23 25.92 -21.68
N ILE A 92 -10.23 26.12 -20.81
CA ILE A 92 -10.12 26.84 -19.55
C ILE A 92 -10.03 25.81 -18.41
N LEU A 93 -8.88 25.73 -17.75
CA LEU A 93 -8.72 25.01 -16.49
C LEU A 93 -9.19 25.93 -15.36
N GLN A 94 -10.40 25.71 -14.85
CA GLN A 94 -10.93 26.46 -13.72
C GLN A 94 -10.41 25.84 -12.42
N LEU A 95 -9.53 26.54 -11.71
CA LEU A 95 -8.75 26.00 -10.60
C LEU A 95 -9.25 26.53 -9.25
N ASP A 96 -9.52 25.59 -8.34
CA ASP A 96 -9.58 25.81 -6.90
C ASP A 96 -8.87 24.64 -6.19
N THR A 97 -7.59 24.81 -5.89
CA THR A 97 -6.74 23.73 -5.37
C THR A 97 -5.77 24.21 -4.27
N PRO A 98 -5.68 23.47 -3.15
CA PRO A 98 -4.64 23.69 -2.14
C PRO A 98 -3.24 23.20 -2.58
N GLY A 99 -3.14 22.46 -3.69
CA GLY A 99 -1.93 21.73 -4.06
C GLY A 99 -2.17 20.24 -4.25
N GLY A 100 -1.09 19.47 -4.32
CA GLY A 100 -1.16 18.02 -4.43
C GLY A 100 0.18 17.39 -4.80
N LEU A 101 0.13 16.19 -5.37
CA LEU A 101 1.30 15.37 -5.67
C LEU A 101 2.14 15.96 -6.82
N ASP A 102 3.47 16.00 -6.64
CA ASP A 102 4.42 16.47 -7.66
C ASP A 102 4.29 15.70 -8.98
N THR A 103 4.11 14.37 -8.92
CA THR A 103 3.95 13.51 -10.11
C THR A 103 2.71 13.89 -10.93
N SER A 104 1.58 14.12 -10.26
CA SER A 104 0.32 14.53 -10.89
C SER A 104 0.40 15.95 -11.46
N MET A 105 1.03 16.87 -10.72
CA MET A 105 1.33 18.22 -11.20
C MET A 105 2.17 18.20 -12.48
N ARG A 106 3.29 17.46 -12.49
CA ARG A 106 4.18 17.37 -13.65
C ARG A 106 3.51 16.71 -14.85
N GLN A 107 2.65 15.71 -14.63
CA GLN A 107 1.84 15.10 -15.68
C GLN A 107 0.90 16.13 -16.34
N ILE A 108 0.19 16.93 -15.54
CA ILE A 108 -0.69 18.00 -16.05
C ILE A 108 0.13 19.03 -16.83
N ILE A 109 1.26 19.49 -16.28
CA ILE A 109 2.12 20.47 -16.95
C ILE A 109 2.61 19.95 -18.30
N LYS A 110 3.09 18.70 -18.37
CA LYS A 110 3.50 18.08 -19.64
C LYS A 110 2.36 18.07 -20.66
N ALA A 111 1.14 17.75 -20.24
CA ALA A 111 -0.02 17.76 -21.12
C ALA A 111 -0.38 19.18 -21.60
N ILE A 112 -0.29 20.19 -20.73
CA ILE A 112 -0.48 21.60 -21.10
C ILE A 112 0.57 22.05 -22.12
N LEU A 113 1.84 21.73 -21.89
CA LEU A 113 2.94 22.11 -22.78
C LEU A 113 2.87 21.40 -24.13
N ALA A 114 2.35 20.17 -24.18
CA ALA A 114 2.17 19.41 -25.41
C ALA A 114 0.87 19.75 -26.17
N SER A 115 -0.08 20.44 -25.52
CA SER A 115 -1.43 20.67 -26.05
C SER A 115 -1.42 21.50 -27.33
N PRO A 116 -2.06 21.02 -28.43
CA PRO A 116 -2.30 21.83 -29.62
C PRO A 116 -3.42 22.87 -29.42
N VAL A 117 -4.22 22.72 -28.36
CA VAL A 117 -5.26 23.68 -27.97
C VAL A 117 -4.70 24.67 -26.95
N PRO A 118 -4.92 25.98 -27.11
CA PRO A 118 -4.57 26.98 -26.10
C PRO A 118 -5.21 26.65 -24.74
N VAL A 119 -4.41 26.68 -23.68
CA VAL A 119 -4.86 26.37 -22.32
C VAL A 119 -4.76 27.62 -21.43
N ALA A 120 -5.88 28.06 -20.89
CA ALA A 120 -5.96 29.13 -19.91
C ALA A 120 -6.19 28.54 -18.50
N ALA A 121 -5.28 28.78 -17.57
CA ALA A 121 -5.54 28.53 -16.15
C ALA A 121 -6.30 29.73 -15.56
N PHE A 122 -7.43 29.46 -14.93
CA PHE A 122 -8.29 30.47 -14.33
C PHE A 122 -8.57 30.13 -12.87
N VAL A 123 -7.96 30.86 -11.94
CA VAL A 123 -8.21 30.68 -10.50
C VAL A 123 -9.56 31.30 -10.17
N ALA A 124 -10.57 30.47 -9.90
CA ALA A 124 -11.97 30.90 -9.76
C ALA A 124 -12.83 29.79 -9.13
N PRO A 125 -13.98 30.10 -8.52
CA PRO A 125 -14.62 31.42 -8.39
C PRO A 125 -13.93 32.33 -7.35
N GLY A 126 -14.49 33.51 -7.06
CA GLY A 126 -13.99 34.34 -5.96
C GLY A 126 -13.92 33.55 -4.64
N GLY A 127 -12.80 33.69 -3.91
CA GLY A 127 -12.48 32.87 -2.74
C GLY A 127 -11.70 31.58 -3.04
N ALA A 128 -11.59 31.18 -4.31
CA ALA A 128 -10.75 30.06 -4.73
C ALA A 128 -9.26 30.37 -4.60
N ARG A 129 -8.46 29.31 -4.62
CA ARG A 129 -7.00 29.42 -4.56
C ARG A 129 -6.30 28.53 -5.57
N ALA A 130 -5.11 28.94 -6.00
CA ALA A 130 -4.16 28.06 -6.66
C ALA A 130 -2.87 28.05 -5.85
N ALA A 131 -2.79 27.12 -4.89
CA ALA A 131 -1.63 26.96 -4.02
C ALA A 131 -0.77 25.76 -4.45
N SER A 132 0.52 25.76 -4.08
CA SER A 132 1.42 24.63 -4.30
C SER A 132 1.44 24.18 -5.77
N ALA A 133 1.06 22.93 -6.07
CA ALA A 133 0.93 22.41 -7.43
C ALA A 133 0.10 23.31 -8.37
N GLY A 134 -0.94 23.98 -7.86
CA GLY A 134 -1.77 24.91 -8.63
C GLY A 134 -0.96 26.07 -9.23
N THR A 135 0.02 26.59 -8.49
CA THR A 135 0.89 27.68 -8.95
C THR A 135 1.71 27.26 -10.17
N TYR A 136 2.25 26.04 -10.18
CA TYR A 136 3.00 25.53 -11.33
C TYR A 136 2.10 25.30 -12.55
N ILE A 137 0.87 24.82 -12.35
CA ILE A 137 -0.11 24.65 -13.44
C ILE A 137 -0.46 26.00 -14.07
N VAL A 138 -0.66 27.04 -13.25
CA VAL A 138 -0.86 28.42 -13.73
C VAL A 138 0.35 28.89 -14.52
N TYR A 139 1.56 28.69 -14.01
CA TYR A 139 2.79 29.11 -14.68
C TYR A 139 3.07 28.36 -16.00
N ALA A 140 2.66 27.10 -16.12
CA ALA A 140 2.79 26.32 -17.35
C ALA A 140 1.77 26.71 -18.43
N SER A 141 0.63 27.24 -18.02
CA SER A 141 -0.50 27.55 -18.92
C SER A 141 -0.17 28.64 -19.92
N HIS A 142 -0.81 28.59 -21.09
CA HIS A 142 -0.61 29.57 -22.13
C HIS A 142 -1.11 30.95 -21.69
N VAL A 143 -2.24 30.96 -20.99
CA VAL A 143 -2.81 32.13 -20.34
C VAL A 143 -3.02 31.83 -18.85
N ALA A 144 -2.75 32.81 -18.00
CA ALA A 144 -3.01 32.78 -16.57
C ALA A 144 -4.01 33.90 -16.22
N ALA A 145 -5.09 33.56 -15.54
CA ALA A 145 -6.11 34.50 -15.10
C ALA A 145 -6.58 34.19 -13.68
N MET A 146 -7.10 35.21 -13.00
CA MET A 146 -7.63 35.08 -11.63
C MET A 146 -8.95 35.82 -11.51
N ALA A 147 -9.88 35.28 -10.73
CA ALA A 147 -11.07 36.00 -10.30
C ALA A 147 -10.75 36.93 -9.12
N PRO A 148 -11.50 38.03 -8.92
CA PRO A 148 -11.34 38.86 -7.73
C PRO A 148 -11.52 38.05 -6.44
N GLY A 149 -10.74 38.37 -5.42
CA GLY A 149 -10.79 37.66 -4.13
C GLY A 149 -10.17 36.26 -4.13
N THR A 150 -9.36 35.92 -5.14
CA THR A 150 -8.58 34.67 -5.18
C THR A 150 -7.12 34.89 -4.82
N ASN A 151 -6.40 33.81 -4.49
CA ASN A 151 -4.97 33.84 -4.17
C ASN A 151 -4.15 32.79 -4.93
N LEU A 152 -2.88 33.13 -5.20
CA LEU A 152 -1.92 32.31 -5.94
C LEU A 152 -0.57 32.30 -5.22
N GLY A 153 0.10 31.15 -5.10
CA GLY A 153 1.43 31.05 -4.50
C GLY A 153 1.61 29.84 -3.57
N ALA A 154 2.31 30.03 -2.44
CA ALA A 154 2.63 28.99 -1.47
C ALA A 154 3.14 27.70 -2.14
N ALA A 155 4.17 27.86 -2.98
CA ALA A 155 4.66 26.85 -3.92
C ALA A 155 5.81 25.98 -3.37
N SER A 156 6.08 26.08 -2.07
CA SER A 156 7.13 25.32 -1.38
C SER A 156 6.80 23.83 -1.37
N PRO A 157 7.77 22.96 -1.72
CA PRO A 157 7.58 21.52 -1.59
C PRO A 157 7.45 21.16 -0.12
N VAL A 158 6.45 20.34 0.20
CA VAL A 158 6.27 19.74 1.51
C VAL A 158 6.33 18.23 1.35
N GLN A 159 7.13 17.56 2.17
CA GLN A 159 7.08 16.11 2.27
C GLN A 159 5.89 15.74 3.16
N PHE A 160 4.85 15.19 2.56
CA PHE A 160 3.73 14.59 3.30
C PHE A 160 4.19 13.25 3.89
N GLY A 161 4.80 13.30 5.08
CA GLY A 161 4.84 12.17 6.00
C GLY A 161 3.52 12.09 6.76
N ILE A 162 3.03 10.87 7.05
CA ILE A 162 1.78 10.65 7.77
C ILE A 162 1.92 11.20 9.20
N GLY A 163 1.28 12.34 9.48
CA GLY A 163 1.26 12.95 10.80
C GLY A 163 0.75 14.37 10.79
N GLY A 164 -0.48 14.59 11.29
CA GLY A 164 -1.10 15.91 11.35
C GLY A 164 -0.24 16.94 12.09
N GLY A 165 -0.02 18.10 11.47
CA GLY A 165 0.68 19.21 12.08
C GLY A 165 -0.16 19.86 13.19
N ALA A 166 0.37 19.92 14.41
CA ALA A 166 -0.03 20.91 15.39
C ALA A 166 0.62 22.27 15.04
N PRO A 167 -0.11 23.40 15.13
CA PRO A 167 0.42 24.71 14.80
C PRO A 167 1.24 25.27 15.97
N GLY A 168 2.51 25.59 15.72
CA GLY A 168 3.31 26.31 16.72
C GLY A 168 4.81 26.07 16.61
N ALA A 169 5.45 26.65 15.60
CA ALA A 169 6.87 26.97 15.68
C ALA A 169 6.99 28.49 15.50
N THR A 170 7.12 29.17 16.63
CA THR A 170 7.35 30.61 16.78
C THR A 170 8.54 31.04 15.89
N PRO A 171 8.47 32.19 15.21
CA PRO A 171 9.64 32.74 14.53
C PRO A 171 10.76 32.99 15.55
N PRO A 172 12.04 32.73 15.23
CA PRO A 172 13.13 33.07 16.12
C PRO A 172 13.18 34.59 16.31
N THR A 173 12.95 35.04 17.55
CA THR A 173 13.11 36.42 18.00
C THR A 173 14.59 36.83 17.85
N PRO A 174 14.90 38.03 17.31
CA PRO A 174 16.25 38.52 17.29
C PRO A 174 16.62 39.03 18.70
N SER A 175 17.41 38.27 19.44
CA SER A 175 18.02 38.75 20.68
C SER A 175 19.12 39.76 20.35
N ALA A 176 18.79 41.04 20.48
CA ALA A 176 19.74 42.13 20.55
C ALA A 176 20.28 42.26 21.98
N THR A 177 21.60 42.32 22.11
CA THR A 177 22.27 42.97 23.26
C THR A 177 23.38 43.88 22.72
N PRO A 178 23.52 45.15 23.16
CA PRO A 178 24.47 46.10 22.58
C PRO A 178 25.78 46.24 23.39
N GLY A 179 26.89 46.52 22.67
CA GLY A 179 28.18 47.05 23.16
C GLY A 179 29.19 45.96 23.55
N THR A 180 30.47 45.97 23.18
CA THR A 180 31.41 47.09 22.89
C THR A 180 32.52 46.68 21.91
N ALA A 181 33.17 47.69 21.33
CA ALA A 181 34.14 47.62 20.24
C ALA A 181 35.51 46.97 20.57
N GLY A 182 36.10 46.32 19.57
CA GLY A 182 37.51 45.90 19.52
C GLY A 182 37.86 45.31 18.15
N ALA A 183 38.89 45.85 17.51
CA ALA A 183 39.24 45.64 16.10
C ALA A 183 40.03 44.34 15.79
N SER A 184 40.14 44.07 14.49
CA SER A 184 41.16 43.31 13.74
C SER A 184 40.73 41.96 13.16
N GLY A 185 41.09 41.80 11.88
CA GLY A 185 40.58 40.76 11.00
C GLY A 185 41.22 39.39 11.18
N ALA A 186 40.44 38.37 10.84
CA ALA A 186 40.93 37.06 10.44
C ALA A 186 39.85 36.38 9.58
N ALA A 187 40.30 35.72 8.51
CA ALA A 187 39.49 35.06 7.51
C ALA A 187 38.40 34.16 8.10
N ALA A 188 37.16 34.34 7.64
CA ALA A 188 36.06 33.44 7.93
C ALA A 188 36.33 32.08 7.29
N LYS A 189 36.64 31.08 8.13
CA LYS A 189 36.55 29.67 7.77
C LYS A 189 35.12 29.36 7.31
N PRO A 190 34.91 28.55 6.26
CA PRO A 190 33.57 28.07 5.93
C PRO A 190 33.01 27.32 7.14
N ALA A 191 31.86 27.76 7.63
CA ALA A 191 31.13 27.04 8.67
C ALA A 191 30.80 25.64 8.14
N GLU A 192 31.30 24.61 8.83
CA GLU A 192 30.93 23.22 8.59
C GLU A 192 29.41 23.07 8.71
N LEU A 193 28.78 22.64 7.63
CA LEU A 193 27.35 22.37 7.58
C LEU A 193 27.05 21.10 8.40
N PRO A 194 26.00 21.09 9.24
CA PRO A 194 25.54 19.87 9.89
C PRO A 194 25.14 18.83 8.84
N ASN A 195 25.67 17.61 8.98
CA ASN A 195 25.27 16.43 8.20
C ASN A 195 23.88 15.96 8.61
N ASP A 196 22.85 16.75 8.29
CA ASP A 196 21.47 16.33 8.35
C ASP A 196 20.98 16.07 6.91
N THR A 197 20.91 14.79 6.54
CA THR A 197 20.49 14.33 5.21
C THR A 197 19.08 14.85 4.88
N GLN A 198 18.19 14.99 5.86
CA GLN A 198 16.84 15.52 5.66
C GLN A 198 16.87 17.00 5.25
N SER A 199 17.71 17.80 5.91
CA SER A 199 17.94 19.20 5.52
C SER A 199 18.55 19.31 4.11
N THR A 200 19.30 18.30 3.67
CA THR A 200 19.91 18.27 2.34
C THR A 200 18.89 17.89 1.27
N GLU A 201 18.02 16.91 1.52
CA GLU A 201 16.95 16.53 0.60
C GLU A 201 15.89 17.63 0.44
N ILE A 202 15.46 18.28 1.53
CA ILE A 202 14.54 19.43 1.45
C ILE A 202 15.17 20.57 0.66
N ARG A 203 16.48 20.84 0.84
CA ARG A 203 17.20 21.83 0.04
C ARG A 203 17.24 21.45 -1.43
N LYS A 204 17.58 20.19 -1.76
CA LYS A 204 17.57 19.69 -3.15
C LYS A 204 16.18 19.83 -3.78
N ALA A 205 15.14 19.40 -3.08
CA ALA A 205 13.76 19.51 -3.54
C ALA A 205 13.35 20.97 -3.75
N THR A 206 13.70 21.87 -2.82
CA THR A 206 13.42 23.30 -2.95
C THR A 206 14.18 23.93 -4.13
N GLN A 207 15.43 23.54 -4.35
CA GLN A 207 16.23 24.01 -5.47
C GLN A 207 15.67 23.52 -6.81
N ASP A 208 15.29 22.25 -6.93
CA ASP A 208 14.64 21.69 -8.12
C ASP A 208 13.31 22.40 -8.40
N ALA A 209 12.45 22.52 -7.38
CA ALA A 209 11.17 23.20 -7.45
C ALA A 209 11.31 24.67 -7.91
N ALA A 210 12.26 25.41 -7.32
CA ALA A 210 12.54 26.79 -7.68
C ALA A 210 13.13 26.94 -9.08
N ALA A 211 13.99 26.02 -9.52
CA ALA A 211 14.49 25.98 -10.89
C ALA A 211 13.36 25.67 -11.89
N TYR A 212 12.50 24.72 -11.55
CA TYR A 212 11.40 24.27 -12.40
C TYR A 212 10.37 25.37 -12.64
N ILE A 213 9.87 26.03 -11.58
CA ILE A 213 8.88 27.11 -11.75
C ILE A 213 9.46 28.32 -12.50
N ARG A 214 10.75 28.62 -12.28
CA ARG A 214 11.46 29.69 -12.99
C ARG A 214 11.59 29.39 -14.47
N GLY A 215 11.86 28.13 -14.84
CA GLY A 215 11.86 27.69 -16.24
C GLY A 215 10.49 27.87 -16.90
N LEU A 216 9.40 27.51 -16.21
CA LEU A 216 8.03 27.75 -16.69
C LEU A 216 7.73 29.26 -16.82
N ALA A 217 8.17 30.07 -15.86
CA ALA A 217 8.04 31.52 -15.89
C ALA A 217 8.71 32.12 -17.11
N GLN A 218 9.96 31.74 -17.38
CA GLN A 218 10.73 32.21 -18.54
C GLN A 218 10.09 31.76 -19.85
N LEU A 219 9.63 30.50 -19.93
CA LEU A 219 8.94 29.95 -21.10
C LEU A 219 7.69 30.76 -21.46
N ARG A 220 6.97 31.26 -20.45
CA ARG A 220 5.71 32.01 -20.64
C ARG A 220 5.86 33.52 -20.47
N GLY A 221 7.07 34.04 -20.30
CA GLY A 221 7.31 35.48 -20.10
C GLY A 221 6.71 36.05 -18.81
N ARG A 222 6.54 35.23 -17.77
CA ARG A 222 5.99 35.64 -16.46
C ARG A 222 7.08 35.99 -15.47
N ASN A 223 6.71 36.66 -14.38
CA ASN A 223 7.66 37.08 -13.34
C ASN A 223 8.36 35.88 -12.67
N ALA A 224 9.58 35.62 -13.11
CA ALA A 224 10.41 34.52 -12.65
C ALA A 224 10.97 34.75 -11.25
N ALA A 225 11.24 36.01 -10.88
CA ALA A 225 11.75 36.36 -9.56
C ALA A 225 10.69 36.08 -8.48
N TRP A 226 9.44 36.48 -8.73
CA TRP A 226 8.33 36.13 -7.84
C TRP A 226 8.10 34.61 -7.81
N ALA A 227 8.16 33.93 -8.95
CA ALA A 227 7.97 32.47 -9.02
C ALA A 227 8.96 31.73 -8.11
N GLU A 228 10.23 32.11 -8.13
CA GLU A 228 11.25 31.55 -7.25
C GLU A 228 10.97 31.85 -5.77
N ARG A 229 10.56 33.07 -5.43
CA ARG A 229 10.16 33.44 -4.07
C ARG A 229 8.93 32.66 -3.59
N ALA A 230 7.95 32.40 -4.46
CA ALA A 230 6.78 31.60 -4.12
C ALA A 230 7.15 30.19 -3.64
N VAL A 231 8.29 29.66 -4.10
CA VAL A 231 8.83 28.36 -3.67
C VAL A 231 9.72 28.49 -2.43
N ARG A 232 10.65 29.45 -2.41
CA ARG A 232 11.63 29.56 -1.31
C ARG A 232 11.07 30.18 -0.03
N GLU A 233 10.16 31.15 -0.18
CA GLU A 233 9.61 31.96 0.91
C GLU A 233 8.12 31.66 1.15
N ALA A 234 7.52 30.73 0.38
CA ALA A 234 6.09 30.39 0.44
C ALA A 234 5.13 31.59 0.25
N VAL A 235 5.58 32.66 -0.44
CA VAL A 235 4.75 33.86 -0.63
C VAL A 235 3.51 33.58 -1.47
N SER A 236 2.44 34.36 -1.21
CA SER A 236 1.19 34.33 -1.96
C SER A 236 0.80 35.75 -2.38
N LEU A 237 0.07 35.88 -3.48
CA LEU A 237 -0.48 37.15 -3.99
C LEU A 237 -1.99 37.06 -4.14
N SER A 238 -2.66 38.19 -3.92
CA SER A 238 -4.03 38.41 -4.38
C SER A 238 -4.09 38.58 -5.90
N ALA A 239 -5.29 38.44 -6.50
CA ALA A 239 -5.50 38.62 -7.94
C ALA A 239 -4.97 39.97 -8.48
N SER A 240 -5.18 41.07 -7.75
CA SER A 240 -4.71 42.41 -8.13
C SER A 240 -3.19 42.53 -8.12
N GLU A 241 -2.52 41.99 -7.09
CA GLU A 241 -1.07 42.04 -6.98
C GLU A 241 -0.40 41.11 -8.01
N ALA A 242 -0.99 39.94 -8.23
CA ALA A 242 -0.52 38.99 -9.24
C ALA A 242 -0.58 39.59 -10.64
N ARG A 243 -1.63 40.36 -10.96
CA ARG A 243 -1.72 41.10 -12.22
C ARG A 243 -0.68 42.22 -12.30
N ALA A 244 -0.53 43.01 -11.23
CA ALA A 244 0.42 44.12 -11.19
C ALA A 244 1.89 43.65 -11.33
N GLN A 245 2.22 42.48 -10.77
CA GLN A 245 3.57 41.90 -10.83
C GLN A 245 3.80 41.02 -12.06
N HIS A 246 2.88 40.96 -13.02
CA HIS A 246 2.97 40.10 -14.21
C HIS A 246 3.17 38.60 -13.88
N VAL A 247 2.51 38.17 -12.80
CA VAL A 247 2.37 36.76 -12.43
C VAL A 247 1.18 36.14 -13.18
N VAL A 248 0.13 36.92 -13.44
CA VAL A 248 -1.01 36.54 -14.27
C VAL A 248 -1.31 37.56 -15.37
N ASP A 249 -1.94 37.09 -16.44
CA ASP A 249 -2.21 37.85 -17.67
C ASP A 249 -3.50 38.67 -17.59
N LEU A 250 -4.49 38.26 -16.78
CA LEU A 250 -5.80 38.91 -16.73
C LEU A 250 -6.48 38.72 -15.37
N ILE A 251 -7.46 39.59 -15.10
CA ILE A 251 -8.45 39.38 -14.04
C ILE A 251 -9.82 39.28 -14.72
N ALA A 252 -10.57 38.21 -14.46
CA ALA A 252 -11.87 37.94 -15.07
C ALA A 252 -12.87 37.47 -14.02
N GLN A 253 -14.16 37.79 -14.18
CA GLN A 253 -15.17 37.44 -13.17
C GLN A 253 -15.58 35.97 -13.23
N ASP A 254 -15.73 35.44 -14.44
CA ASP A 254 -16.19 34.10 -14.72
C ASP A 254 -15.57 33.56 -16.03
N PRO A 255 -15.74 32.27 -16.37
CA PRO A 255 -15.15 31.71 -17.59
C PRO A 255 -15.63 32.38 -18.88
N ALA A 256 -16.85 32.92 -18.92
CA ALA A 256 -17.39 33.60 -20.10
C ALA A 256 -16.77 34.99 -20.27
N ASP A 257 -16.56 35.73 -19.17
CA ASP A 257 -15.81 36.97 -19.15
C ASP A 257 -14.35 36.77 -19.58
N LEU A 258 -13.70 35.71 -19.08
CA LEU A 258 -12.36 35.34 -19.52
C LEU A 258 -12.31 35.05 -21.03
N ALA A 259 -13.26 34.25 -21.53
CA ALA A 259 -13.35 33.94 -22.97
C ALA A 259 -13.55 35.21 -23.81
N ARG A 260 -14.37 36.17 -23.36
CA ARG A 260 -14.55 37.47 -24.04
C ARG A 260 -13.27 38.32 -24.02
N GLN A 261 -12.57 38.39 -22.90
CA GLN A 261 -11.31 39.16 -22.78
C GLN A 261 -10.15 38.55 -23.59
N LEU A 262 -10.21 37.25 -23.88
CA LEU A 262 -9.19 36.54 -24.66
C LEU A 262 -9.44 36.54 -26.17
N ASP A 263 -10.62 36.98 -26.61
CA ASP A 263 -10.97 37.02 -28.02
C ASP A 263 -9.97 37.87 -28.83
N GLY A 264 -9.58 37.36 -30.00
CA GLY A 264 -8.61 38.01 -30.89
C GLY A 264 -7.15 37.93 -30.44
N ARG A 265 -6.82 37.43 -29.25
CA ARG A 265 -5.42 37.30 -28.81
C ARG A 265 -4.72 36.17 -29.55
N ALA A 266 -3.46 36.41 -29.91
CA ALA A 266 -2.58 35.40 -30.47
C ALA A 266 -1.91 34.59 -29.35
N VAL A 267 -2.00 33.25 -29.42
CA VAL A 267 -1.40 32.33 -28.45
C VAL A 267 -0.57 31.27 -29.19
N THR A 268 0.69 31.12 -28.79
CA THR A 268 1.60 30.12 -29.36
C THR A 268 1.43 28.77 -28.65
N THR A 269 1.05 27.75 -29.42
CA THR A 269 0.90 26.35 -28.99
C THR A 269 1.85 25.44 -29.77
N THR A 270 1.82 24.13 -29.52
CA THR A 270 2.56 23.15 -30.33
C THR A 270 2.08 23.07 -31.77
N ALA A 271 0.83 23.48 -32.05
CA ALA A 271 0.27 23.59 -33.40
C ALA A 271 0.68 24.89 -34.13
N GLY A 272 1.37 25.80 -33.44
CA GLY A 272 1.74 27.13 -33.94
C GLY A 272 0.98 28.25 -33.25
N THR A 273 1.08 29.46 -33.80
CA THR A 273 0.38 30.65 -33.30
C THR A 273 -1.08 30.63 -33.75
N LEU A 274 -2.00 30.54 -32.79
CA LEU A 274 -3.44 30.51 -33.01
C LEU A 274 -4.07 31.82 -32.53
N HIS A 275 -4.99 32.38 -33.30
CA HIS A 275 -5.80 33.51 -32.86
C HIS A 275 -7.08 32.98 -32.22
N LEU A 276 -7.35 33.40 -30.98
CA LEU A 276 -8.51 32.94 -30.23
C LEU A 276 -9.79 33.54 -30.80
N ALA A 277 -10.75 32.70 -31.18
CA ALA A 277 -12.10 33.09 -31.57
C ALA A 277 -13.08 32.60 -30.49
N THR A 278 -13.30 33.42 -29.46
CA THR A 278 -13.96 33.02 -28.20
C THR A 278 -15.12 33.93 -27.78
N ALA A 279 -15.33 35.09 -28.41
CA ALA A 279 -16.37 36.06 -28.02
C ALA A 279 -17.81 35.51 -28.03
N HIS A 280 -18.12 34.60 -28.94
CA HIS A 280 -19.46 34.00 -29.11
C HIS A 280 -19.43 32.46 -29.08
N ALA A 281 -18.30 31.88 -28.72
CA ALA A 281 -18.19 30.43 -28.63
C ALA A 281 -19.01 29.94 -27.43
N PRO A 282 -19.87 28.92 -27.60
CA PRO A 282 -20.62 28.36 -26.48
C PRO A 282 -19.64 27.75 -25.47
N LEU A 283 -19.90 27.95 -24.17
CA LEU A 283 -19.10 27.33 -23.12
C LEU A 283 -19.67 25.94 -22.80
N VAL A 284 -18.83 24.92 -22.84
CA VAL A 284 -19.17 23.56 -22.43
C VAL A 284 -18.32 23.20 -21.22
N VAL A 285 -18.98 22.97 -20.09
CA VAL A 285 -18.33 22.50 -18.87
C VAL A 285 -18.20 20.98 -18.94
N LEU A 286 -16.98 20.46 -18.92
CA LEU A 286 -16.72 19.03 -18.80
C LEU A 286 -16.78 18.64 -17.34
N ALA A 287 -17.83 17.95 -16.93
CA ALA A 287 -17.92 17.40 -15.58
C ALA A 287 -17.05 16.14 -15.44
N PRO A 288 -16.45 15.88 -14.27
CA PRO A 288 -15.77 14.62 -13.98
C PRO A 288 -16.69 13.43 -14.22
N ASP A 289 -16.22 12.49 -15.04
CA ASP A 289 -16.93 11.26 -15.36
C ASP A 289 -16.93 10.27 -14.18
N TRP A 290 -17.75 9.21 -14.26
CA TRP A 290 -17.92 8.26 -13.15
C TRP A 290 -16.60 7.61 -12.73
N ARG A 291 -15.68 7.37 -13.69
CA ARG A 291 -14.36 6.80 -13.42
C ARG A 291 -13.53 7.77 -12.58
N SER A 292 -13.49 9.04 -12.98
CA SER A 292 -12.76 10.06 -12.21
C SER A 292 -13.32 10.25 -10.80
N ARG A 293 -14.65 10.22 -10.63
CA ARG A 293 -15.30 10.27 -9.31
C ARG A 293 -14.96 9.04 -8.45
N PHE A 294 -14.98 7.86 -9.05
CA PHE A 294 -14.63 6.62 -8.36
C PHE A 294 -13.16 6.61 -7.92
N LEU A 295 -12.25 7.00 -8.81
CA LEU A 295 -10.83 7.10 -8.51
C LEU A 295 -10.54 8.17 -7.44
N SER A 296 -11.26 9.30 -7.44
CA SER A 296 -11.11 10.31 -6.39
C SER A 296 -11.59 9.82 -5.02
N ILE A 297 -12.64 9.00 -4.97
CA ILE A 297 -13.15 8.42 -3.71
C ILE A 297 -12.12 7.42 -3.15
N ILE A 298 -11.56 6.56 -4.00
CA ILE A 298 -10.55 5.58 -3.57
C ILE A 298 -9.27 6.28 -3.14
N ALA A 299 -8.89 7.38 -3.78
CA ALA A 299 -7.70 8.14 -3.41
C ALA A 299 -7.84 8.93 -2.10
N ASP A 300 -9.02 8.99 -1.48
CA ASP A 300 -9.23 9.63 -0.18
C ASP A 300 -8.69 8.73 0.95
N PRO A 301 -7.73 9.20 1.78
CA PRO A 301 -7.14 8.40 2.86
C PRO A 301 -8.17 7.90 3.90
N ASN A 302 -9.23 8.67 4.17
CA ASN A 302 -10.26 8.27 5.13
C ASN A 302 -11.09 7.12 4.56
N VAL A 303 -11.41 7.18 3.26
CA VAL A 303 -12.12 6.10 2.58
C VAL A 303 -11.24 4.85 2.53
N ALA A 304 -9.94 4.99 2.25
CA ALA A 304 -8.99 3.90 2.29
C ALA A 304 -8.94 3.21 3.68
N LEU A 305 -8.94 4.00 4.76
CA LEU A 305 -8.96 3.49 6.13
C LEU A 305 -10.28 2.77 6.47
N ILE A 306 -11.42 3.33 6.06
CA ILE A 306 -12.73 2.69 6.22
C ILE A 306 -12.77 1.36 5.46
N LEU A 307 -12.30 1.33 4.21
CA LEU A 307 -12.22 0.11 3.39
C LEU A 307 -11.30 -0.94 4.01
N LEU A 308 -10.15 -0.54 4.56
CA LEU A 308 -9.24 -1.44 5.27
C LEU A 308 -9.93 -2.03 6.52
N THR A 309 -10.62 -1.19 7.29
CA THR A 309 -11.35 -1.60 8.50
C THR A 309 -12.46 -2.58 8.17
N ILE A 310 -13.30 -2.27 7.17
CA ILE A 310 -14.33 -3.17 6.65
C ILE A 310 -13.69 -4.46 6.12
N GLY A 311 -12.54 -4.34 5.46
CA GLY A 311 -11.79 -5.47 4.92
C GLY A 311 -11.36 -6.46 6.00
N ILE A 312 -10.75 -5.94 7.06
CA ILE A 312 -10.31 -6.71 8.24
C ILE A 312 -11.52 -7.34 8.94
N TYR A 313 -12.60 -6.59 9.17
CA TYR A 313 -13.80 -7.14 9.81
C TYR A 313 -14.49 -8.19 8.94
N GLY A 314 -14.57 -8.01 7.62
CA GLY A 314 -15.15 -8.99 6.70
C GLY A 314 -14.39 -10.32 6.73
N LEU A 315 -13.05 -10.27 6.71
CA LEU A 315 -12.20 -11.44 6.88
C LEU A 315 -12.37 -12.06 8.27
N PHE A 316 -12.40 -11.25 9.32
CA PHE A 316 -12.64 -11.72 10.69
C PHE A 316 -13.97 -12.48 10.81
N PHE A 317 -15.07 -11.95 10.26
CA PHE A 317 -16.37 -12.62 10.30
C PHE A 317 -16.39 -13.93 9.52
N GLU A 318 -15.69 -14.00 8.38
CA GLU A 318 -15.54 -15.25 7.62
C GLU A 318 -14.77 -16.31 8.41
N PHE A 319 -13.68 -15.92 9.08
CA PHE A 319 -12.89 -16.84 9.91
C PHE A 319 -13.61 -17.24 11.19
N ALA A 320 -14.38 -16.34 11.80
CA ALA A 320 -15.16 -16.62 13.01
C ALA A 320 -16.40 -17.48 12.71
N ASN A 321 -16.98 -17.37 11.52
CA ASN A 321 -18.17 -18.12 11.10
C ASN A 321 -17.93 -18.74 9.72
N PRO A 322 -17.25 -19.90 9.64
CA PRO A 322 -16.96 -20.55 8.38
C PRO A 322 -18.26 -20.84 7.60
N GLY A 323 -18.33 -20.43 6.33
CA GLY A 323 -19.42 -20.77 5.42
C GLY A 323 -20.31 -19.62 4.97
N PHE A 324 -20.08 -18.39 5.45
CA PHE A 324 -20.83 -17.22 4.98
C PHE A 324 -20.37 -16.72 3.61
N VAL A 325 -19.10 -16.94 3.22
CA VAL A 325 -18.38 -16.59 1.95
C VAL A 325 -18.43 -15.10 1.56
N LEU A 326 -19.59 -14.47 1.65
CA LEU A 326 -19.87 -13.07 1.35
C LEU A 326 -19.03 -12.10 2.21
N PRO A 327 -18.91 -12.25 3.56
CA PRO A 327 -18.03 -11.39 4.36
C PRO A 327 -16.56 -11.56 3.97
N GLY A 328 -16.12 -12.78 3.65
CA GLY A 328 -14.75 -13.05 3.21
C GLY A 328 -14.40 -12.40 1.87
N VAL A 329 -15.27 -12.55 0.86
CA VAL A 329 -15.08 -11.94 -0.47
C VAL A 329 -15.17 -10.42 -0.40
N ALA A 330 -16.21 -9.87 0.24
CA ALA A 330 -16.35 -8.43 0.42
C ALA A 330 -15.17 -7.86 1.23
N GLY A 331 -14.76 -8.57 2.29
CA GLY A 331 -13.62 -8.22 3.12
C GLY A 331 -12.32 -8.16 2.31
N THR A 332 -12.05 -9.18 1.50
CA THR A 332 -10.84 -9.23 0.67
C THR A 332 -10.84 -8.13 -0.39
N ILE A 333 -11.96 -7.87 -1.06
CA ILE A 333 -12.06 -6.79 -2.06
C ILE A 333 -11.83 -5.43 -1.38
N CYS A 334 -12.51 -5.15 -0.26
CA CYS A 334 -12.32 -3.91 0.49
C CYS A 334 -10.89 -3.75 0.99
N LEU A 335 -10.27 -4.84 1.46
CA LEU A 335 -8.87 -4.83 1.91
C LEU A 335 -7.91 -4.54 0.75
N LEU A 336 -8.08 -5.19 -0.41
CA LEU A 336 -7.23 -4.98 -1.59
C LEU A 336 -7.38 -3.56 -2.15
N VAL A 337 -8.60 -3.03 -2.24
CA VAL A 337 -8.84 -1.65 -2.70
C VAL A 337 -8.29 -0.64 -1.69
N GLY A 338 -8.48 -0.86 -0.39
CA GLY A 338 -7.90 -0.03 0.67
C GLY A 338 -6.37 -0.05 0.65
N LEU A 339 -5.76 -1.22 0.47
CA LEU A 339 -4.31 -1.36 0.33
C LEU A 339 -3.79 -0.70 -0.93
N PHE A 340 -4.51 -0.78 -2.06
CA PHE A 340 -4.17 -0.07 -3.30
C PHE A 340 -4.24 1.45 -3.13
N ALA A 341 -5.25 1.96 -2.43
CA ALA A 341 -5.33 3.38 -2.08
C ALA A 341 -4.16 3.82 -1.21
N MET A 342 -3.77 2.98 -0.24
CA MET A 342 -2.60 3.20 0.61
C MET A 342 -1.28 3.05 -0.14
N GLN A 343 -1.25 2.48 -1.35
CA GLN A 343 -0.04 2.39 -2.19
C GLN A 343 0.43 3.77 -2.66
N LEU A 344 -0.45 4.76 -2.60
CA LEU A 344 -0.13 6.17 -2.83
C LEU A 344 0.55 6.82 -1.61
N LEU A 345 0.59 6.15 -0.45
CA LEU A 345 1.35 6.55 0.73
C LEU A 345 2.71 5.84 0.74
N PRO A 346 3.79 6.49 1.23
CA PRO A 346 5.13 5.93 1.26
C PRO A 346 5.26 4.86 2.37
N ILE A 347 4.56 3.73 2.22
CA ILE A 347 4.70 2.55 3.09
C ILE A 347 5.41 1.47 2.29
N SER A 348 6.53 0.97 2.82
CA SER A 348 7.21 -0.18 2.26
C SER A 348 6.41 -1.46 2.53
N TYR A 349 5.72 -1.97 1.52
CA TYR A 349 5.05 -3.27 1.58
C TYR A 349 6.00 -4.41 1.94
N ALA A 350 7.28 -4.30 1.55
CA ALA A 350 8.32 -5.23 1.97
C ALA A 350 8.53 -5.18 3.49
N GLY A 351 8.59 -3.97 4.07
CA GLY A 351 8.67 -3.76 5.51
C GLY A 351 7.47 -4.36 6.25
N LEU A 352 6.25 -4.09 5.76
CA LEU A 352 5.02 -4.65 6.33
C LEU A 352 4.99 -6.19 6.28
N GLY A 353 5.38 -6.77 5.14
CA GLY A 353 5.48 -8.22 4.98
C GLY A 353 6.48 -8.86 5.95
N LEU A 354 7.65 -8.24 6.14
CA LEU A 354 8.69 -8.69 7.07
C LEU A 354 8.25 -8.61 8.54
N VAL A 355 7.49 -7.57 8.92
CA VAL A 355 6.91 -7.46 10.27
C VAL A 355 5.92 -8.58 10.54
N LEU A 356 4.99 -8.83 9.61
CA LEU A 356 4.00 -9.89 9.73
C LEU A 356 4.64 -11.28 9.78
N LEU A 357 5.64 -11.52 8.92
CA LEU A 357 6.44 -12.74 8.94
C LEU A 357 7.18 -12.93 10.28
N GLY A 358 7.78 -11.85 10.79
CA GLY A 358 8.50 -11.87 12.05
C GLY A 358 7.59 -12.22 13.24
N LEU A 359 6.41 -11.60 13.28
CA LEU A 359 5.39 -11.90 14.29
C LEU A 359 4.87 -13.34 14.16
N GLY A 360 4.61 -13.82 12.95
CA GLY A 360 4.20 -15.20 12.69
C GLY A 360 5.22 -16.23 13.16
N CYS A 361 6.51 -16.00 12.88
CA CYS A 361 7.60 -16.87 13.35
C CYS A 361 7.75 -16.87 14.87
N LEU A 362 7.57 -15.70 15.53
CA LEU A 362 7.58 -15.60 17.00
C LEU A 362 6.42 -16.38 17.63
N VAL A 363 5.22 -16.30 17.05
CA VAL A 363 4.06 -17.06 17.51
C VAL A 363 4.25 -18.56 17.26
N ALA A 364 4.75 -18.94 16.09
CA ALA A 364 4.96 -20.34 15.72
C ALA A 364 6.05 -21.03 16.58
N GLU A 365 7.08 -20.32 17.05
CA GLU A 365 8.06 -20.85 18.03
C GLU A 365 7.40 -21.25 19.35
N ALA A 366 6.28 -20.62 19.74
CA ALA A 366 5.56 -20.99 20.95
C ALA A 366 4.83 -22.34 20.84
N PHE A 367 4.53 -22.78 19.62
CA PHE A 367 3.79 -24.02 19.34
C PHE A 367 4.68 -25.12 18.75
N LEU A 368 5.80 -24.76 18.12
CA LEU A 368 6.73 -25.70 17.48
C LEU A 368 8.03 -25.79 18.28
N PRO A 369 8.55 -27.00 18.53
CA PRO A 369 9.83 -27.19 19.23
C PRO A 369 11.01 -26.92 18.28
N THR A 370 11.18 -25.67 17.85
CA THR A 370 12.18 -25.24 16.86
C THR A 370 13.49 -24.73 17.48
N PHE A 371 13.66 -24.88 18.80
CA PHE A 371 14.91 -24.61 19.53
C PHE A 371 15.48 -23.20 19.26
N GLY A 372 14.61 -22.21 19.17
CA GLY A 372 14.97 -20.80 19.00
C GLY A 372 15.30 -20.37 17.57
N VAL A 373 15.28 -21.28 16.58
CA VAL A 373 15.55 -20.93 15.17
C VAL A 373 14.44 -20.04 14.61
N LEU A 374 13.18 -20.41 14.86
CA LEU A 374 12.02 -19.65 14.40
C LEU A 374 11.88 -18.36 15.21
N GLY A 375 12.16 -18.41 16.52
CA GLY A 375 12.19 -17.24 17.39
C GLY A 375 13.23 -16.21 16.98
N PHE A 376 14.46 -16.64 16.68
CA PHE A 376 15.54 -15.76 16.21
C PHE A 376 15.23 -15.18 14.82
N GLY A 377 14.80 -16.04 13.88
CA GLY A 377 14.36 -15.60 12.56
C GLY A 377 13.19 -14.62 12.62
N GLY A 378 12.27 -14.83 13.57
CA GLY A 378 11.15 -13.94 13.83
C GLY A 378 11.57 -12.56 14.31
N ILE A 379 12.52 -12.47 15.25
CA ILE A 379 13.08 -11.20 15.73
C ILE A 379 13.79 -10.46 14.61
N VAL A 380 14.67 -11.14 13.85
CA VAL A 380 15.42 -10.52 12.75
C VAL A 380 14.47 -10.00 11.67
N SER A 381 13.49 -10.80 11.25
CA SER A 381 12.47 -10.41 10.27
C SER A 381 11.64 -9.23 10.78
N PHE A 382 11.21 -9.27 12.05
CA PHE A 382 10.44 -8.18 12.67
C PHE A 382 11.25 -6.88 12.72
N THR A 383 12.53 -6.93 13.12
CA THR A 383 13.40 -5.76 13.21
C THR A 383 13.69 -5.15 11.84
N ILE A 384 14.07 -5.97 10.85
CA ILE A 384 14.29 -5.47 9.47
C ILE A 384 13.00 -4.92 8.89
N GLY A 385 11.88 -5.62 9.11
CA GLY A 385 10.56 -5.15 8.69
C GLY A 385 10.18 -3.82 9.31
N ALA A 386 10.35 -3.67 10.63
CA ALA A 386 10.03 -2.46 11.36
C ALA A 386 10.93 -1.27 10.96
N LEU A 387 12.20 -1.54 10.63
CA LEU A 387 13.11 -0.54 10.08
C LEU A 387 12.74 -0.12 8.65
N MET A 388 12.19 -1.03 7.83
CA MET A 388 11.74 -0.73 6.48
C MET A 388 10.32 -0.16 6.43
N LEU A 389 9.50 -0.35 7.46
CA LEU A 389 8.05 -0.06 7.45
C LEU A 389 7.73 1.43 7.30
N ILE A 390 8.60 2.30 7.84
CA ILE A 390 8.42 3.75 7.84
C ILE A 390 9.72 4.38 7.33
N ASP A 391 9.65 5.18 6.26
CA ASP A 391 10.78 6.02 5.83
C ASP A 391 11.20 6.93 7.00
N THR A 392 12.39 6.68 7.55
CA THR A 392 12.96 7.32 8.76
C THR A 392 13.34 8.80 8.59
N ASP A 393 12.90 9.44 7.51
CA ASP A 393 13.35 10.76 7.08
C ASP A 393 12.47 11.92 7.61
N VAL A 394 11.71 11.67 8.68
CA VAL A 394 10.87 12.68 9.35
C VAL A 394 11.28 12.80 10.83
N PRO A 395 11.71 13.98 11.33
CA PRO A 395 12.02 14.16 12.75
C PRO A 395 10.73 13.97 13.57
N GLY A 396 10.74 12.98 14.47
CA GLY A 396 9.63 12.71 15.40
C GLY A 396 8.64 11.61 14.98
N TYR A 397 8.80 10.99 13.80
CA TYR A 397 7.92 9.89 13.33
C TYR A 397 8.65 8.57 13.03
N GLY A 398 9.98 8.53 13.07
CA GLY A 398 10.68 7.26 13.16
C GLY A 398 10.25 6.54 14.44
N ILE A 399 9.92 5.24 14.37
CA ILE A 399 9.83 4.42 15.59
C ILE A 399 11.17 4.64 16.29
N PRO A 400 11.18 5.15 17.54
CA PRO A 400 12.43 5.50 18.19
C PRO A 400 13.33 4.27 18.15
N TRP A 401 14.54 4.42 17.64
CA TRP A 401 15.50 3.32 17.60
C TRP A 401 15.63 2.61 18.97
N PRO A 402 15.52 3.30 20.12
CA PRO A 402 15.44 2.66 21.44
C PRO A 402 14.24 1.72 21.64
N VAL A 403 13.10 1.99 21.02
CA VAL A 403 11.89 1.15 21.08
C VAL A 403 12.08 -0.11 20.25
N ILE A 404 12.59 0.01 19.01
CA ILE A 404 12.92 -1.15 18.16
C ILE A 404 14.00 -2.00 18.84
N ALA A 405 15.07 -1.36 19.32
CA ALA A 405 16.14 -2.04 20.04
C ALA A 405 15.64 -2.68 21.33
N GLY A 406 14.77 -2.01 22.09
CA GLY A 406 14.16 -2.54 23.31
C GLY A 406 13.29 -3.77 23.04
N LEU A 407 12.47 -3.74 22.00
CA LEU A 407 11.65 -4.90 21.57
C LEU A 407 12.53 -6.05 21.06
N ALA A 408 13.56 -5.77 20.27
CA ALA A 408 14.48 -6.78 19.75
C ALA A 408 15.30 -7.44 20.87
N VAL A 409 15.85 -6.64 21.79
CA VAL A 409 16.60 -7.13 22.96
C VAL A 409 15.68 -7.89 23.91
N GLY A 410 14.49 -7.35 24.21
CA GLY A 410 13.50 -8.01 25.06
C GLY A 410 13.05 -9.36 24.49
N GLY A 411 12.73 -9.40 23.20
CA GLY A 411 12.42 -10.64 22.48
C GLY A 411 13.60 -11.62 22.48
N GLY A 412 14.81 -11.13 22.23
CA GLY A 412 16.04 -11.95 22.25
C GLY A 412 16.33 -12.55 23.63
N LEU A 413 16.16 -11.78 24.70
CA LEU A 413 16.30 -12.26 26.08
C LEU A 413 15.25 -13.30 26.44
N LEU A 414 14.01 -13.14 25.97
CA LEU A 414 12.94 -14.11 26.18
C LEU A 414 13.25 -15.44 25.48
N VAL A 415 13.65 -15.39 24.20
CA VAL A 415 14.07 -16.59 23.43
C VAL A 415 15.28 -17.25 24.07
N ALA A 416 16.29 -16.47 24.48
CA ALA A 416 17.48 -16.99 25.16
C ALA A 416 17.13 -17.62 26.52
N GLY A 417 16.21 -17.01 27.28
CA GLY A 417 15.71 -17.52 28.55
C GLY A 417 15.04 -18.89 28.38
N VAL A 418 14.05 -18.97 27.48
CA VAL A 418 13.34 -20.23 27.18
C VAL A 418 14.31 -21.30 26.67
N SER A 419 15.21 -20.94 25.76
CA SER A 419 16.24 -21.85 25.22
C SER A 419 17.19 -22.34 26.31
N SER A 420 17.60 -21.48 27.24
CA SER A 420 18.49 -21.85 28.34
C SER A 420 17.82 -22.79 29.34
N VAL A 421 16.53 -22.60 29.63
CA VAL A 421 15.74 -23.50 30.48
C VAL A 421 15.56 -24.85 29.79
N ALA A 422 15.23 -24.86 28.50
CA ALA A 422 15.12 -26.10 27.72
C ALA A 422 16.46 -26.87 27.64
N LEU A 423 17.57 -26.17 27.42
CA LEU A 423 18.91 -26.76 27.42
C LEU A 423 19.32 -27.26 28.80
N ARG A 424 19.02 -26.51 29.87
CA ARG A 424 19.26 -26.95 31.25
C ARG A 424 18.40 -28.15 31.61
N ALA A 425 17.14 -28.21 31.17
CA ALA A 425 16.27 -29.36 31.38
C ALA A 425 16.84 -30.62 30.71
N ARG A 426 17.46 -30.48 29.53
CA ARG A 426 18.12 -31.60 28.83
C ARG A 426 19.49 -31.99 29.41
N ARG A 427 20.19 -31.05 30.05
CA ARG A 427 21.49 -31.29 30.69
C ARG A 427 21.39 -31.75 32.14
N ARG A 428 20.19 -31.73 32.73
CA ARG A 428 19.99 -32.34 34.05
C ARG A 428 20.22 -33.85 33.91
N PRO A 429 21.06 -34.46 34.76
CA PRO A 429 21.24 -35.90 34.74
C PRO A 429 19.88 -36.55 34.92
N VAL A 430 19.63 -37.61 34.16
CA VAL A 430 18.36 -38.32 34.18
C VAL A 430 18.23 -38.99 35.56
N VAL A 431 17.45 -38.39 36.47
CA VAL A 431 17.26 -38.88 37.85
C VAL A 431 16.14 -39.94 37.92
N THR A 432 15.72 -40.48 36.78
CA THR A 432 14.62 -41.45 36.67
C THR A 432 14.99 -42.59 35.75
N GLY A 433 14.90 -43.83 36.24
CA GLY A 433 15.19 -45.04 35.48
C GLY A 433 16.54 -45.68 35.81
N ALA A 434 16.99 -46.55 34.91
CA ALA A 434 18.14 -47.46 35.04
C ALA A 434 19.44 -46.85 35.58
N GLU A 435 19.71 -45.59 35.22
CA GLU A 435 20.95 -44.88 35.52
C GLU A 435 20.96 -44.28 36.93
N ALA A 436 19.79 -43.98 37.51
CA ALA A 436 19.67 -43.53 38.89
C ALA A 436 19.90 -44.66 39.92
N MET A 437 19.77 -45.92 39.49
CA MET A 437 20.01 -47.08 40.35
C MET A 437 21.50 -47.31 40.60
N LEU A 438 22.39 -46.96 39.64
CA LEU A 438 23.84 -47.10 39.82
C LEU A 438 24.35 -46.06 40.83
N GLY A 439 24.96 -46.53 41.91
CA GLY A 439 25.45 -45.70 43.02
C GLY A 439 24.44 -45.50 44.17
N SER A 440 23.18 -45.93 43.99
CA SER A 440 22.17 -45.86 45.06
C SER A 440 22.50 -46.82 46.21
N ILE A 441 22.05 -46.46 47.43
CA ILE A 441 22.22 -47.27 48.64
C ILE A 441 20.90 -48.00 48.90
N GLY A 442 20.97 -49.30 49.15
CA GLY A 442 19.86 -50.12 49.59
C GLY A 442 20.18 -50.92 50.85
N GLU A 443 19.18 -51.62 51.37
CA GLU A 443 19.29 -52.46 52.56
C GLU A 443 18.91 -53.90 52.21
N VAL A 444 19.77 -54.86 52.58
CA VAL A 444 19.50 -56.30 52.36
C VAL A 444 18.32 -56.73 53.24
N LEU A 445 17.35 -57.42 52.65
CA LEU A 445 16.14 -57.85 53.35
C LEU A 445 16.36 -59.14 54.15
N ASP A 446 15.34 -59.52 54.92
CA ASP A 446 15.32 -60.48 56.05
C ASP A 446 16.06 -61.81 55.85
N ASP A 447 16.19 -62.29 54.60
CA ASP A 447 16.86 -63.57 54.28
C ASP A 447 18.35 -63.44 53.94
N GLY A 448 18.95 -62.24 53.93
CA GLY A 448 20.36 -62.05 53.55
C GLY A 448 20.67 -62.36 52.08
N LEU A 449 21.94 -62.22 51.68
CA LEU A 449 22.45 -62.69 50.38
C LEU A 449 23.18 -64.01 50.58
N HIS A 450 22.62 -65.08 50.03
CA HIS A 450 23.17 -66.42 50.12
C HIS A 450 23.80 -66.87 48.80
N PRO A 451 24.87 -67.67 48.82
CA PRO A 451 25.51 -68.18 47.61
C PRO A 451 24.49 -68.89 46.70
N ASP A 452 24.27 -68.36 45.50
CA ASP A 452 23.34 -68.92 44.52
C ASP A 452 24.04 -70.09 43.84
N GLN A 453 23.83 -71.32 44.34
CA GLN A 453 24.34 -72.54 43.70
C GLN A 453 23.28 -73.15 42.76
N PRO A 454 23.55 -73.21 41.44
CA PRO A 454 22.78 -74.07 40.56
C PRO A 454 22.98 -75.53 40.99
N HIS A 455 21.89 -76.31 41.05
CA HIS A 455 21.95 -77.73 41.41
C HIS A 455 22.90 -78.49 40.47
N GLY A 456 24.04 -78.95 41.00
CA GLY A 456 24.99 -79.83 40.30
C GLY A 456 26.40 -79.29 40.05
N ALA A 457 26.77 -78.08 40.50
CA ALA A 457 28.12 -77.54 40.34
C ALA A 457 28.98 -77.70 41.61
N ALA A 458 30.12 -78.39 41.54
CA ALA A 458 31.09 -78.49 42.63
C ALA A 458 32.13 -77.36 42.52
N GLY A 459 32.00 -76.33 43.36
CA GLY A 459 32.91 -75.20 43.48
C GLY A 459 32.29 -74.07 44.31
N PRO A 460 33.08 -73.11 44.84
CA PRO A 460 32.53 -71.93 45.52
C PRO A 460 31.62 -71.15 44.55
N ALA A 461 30.42 -70.77 45.01
CA ALA A 461 29.48 -70.01 44.20
C ALA A 461 30.13 -68.64 43.83
N PRO A 462 30.05 -68.21 42.56
CA PRO A 462 30.70 -66.98 42.12
C PRO A 462 30.02 -65.70 42.65
N SER A 463 28.76 -65.80 43.11
CA SER A 463 28.03 -64.68 43.71
C SER A 463 26.94 -65.16 44.68
N ALA A 464 26.68 -64.36 45.70
CA ALA A 464 25.56 -64.51 46.62
C ALA A 464 24.38 -63.66 46.14
N ALA A 465 23.19 -64.25 46.00
CA ALA A 465 21.99 -63.58 45.53
C ALA A 465 20.89 -63.54 46.59
N GLY A 466 20.04 -62.53 46.52
CA GLY A 466 18.91 -62.36 47.42
C GLY A 466 18.14 -61.08 47.08
N TRP A 467 17.43 -60.52 48.06
CA TRP A 467 16.59 -59.34 47.87
C TRP A 467 17.09 -58.18 48.71
N ALA A 468 17.10 -56.98 48.12
CA ALA A 468 17.37 -55.74 48.85
C ALA A 468 16.32 -54.68 48.51
N LEU A 469 16.04 -53.82 49.48
CA LEU A 469 15.23 -52.64 49.28
C LEU A 469 16.12 -51.52 48.75
N VAL A 470 15.92 -51.12 47.50
CA VAL A 470 16.67 -50.05 46.83
C VAL A 470 15.66 -49.00 46.37
N HIS A 471 15.83 -47.74 46.78
CA HIS A 471 14.89 -46.66 46.47
C HIS A 471 13.41 -46.93 46.88
N GLY A 472 13.19 -47.75 47.92
CA GLY A 472 11.85 -48.09 48.42
C GLY A 472 11.16 -49.23 47.67
N GLU A 473 11.82 -49.84 46.67
CA GLU A 473 11.33 -51.00 45.93
C GLU A 473 12.17 -52.25 46.21
N ARG A 474 11.55 -53.43 46.11
CA ARG A 474 12.22 -54.72 46.33
C ARG A 474 12.89 -55.20 45.04
N TRP A 475 14.22 -55.20 45.02
CA TRP A 475 15.04 -55.62 43.88
C TRP A 475 15.79 -56.91 44.18
N ARG A 476 15.95 -57.77 43.15
CA ARG A 476 16.82 -58.93 43.24
C ARG A 476 18.26 -58.45 43.07
N VAL A 477 19.12 -58.75 44.03
CA VAL A 477 20.51 -58.28 44.04
C VAL A 477 21.50 -59.42 44.17
N ALA A 478 22.70 -59.23 43.62
CA ALA A 478 23.81 -60.18 43.71
C ALA A 478 25.09 -59.48 44.17
N SER A 479 25.86 -60.12 45.05
CA SER A 479 27.14 -59.64 45.58
C SER A 479 28.23 -60.70 45.43
N SER A 480 29.49 -60.28 45.42
CA SER A 480 30.65 -61.20 45.40
C SER A 480 30.88 -61.89 46.74
N GLU A 481 30.29 -61.38 47.82
CA GLU A 481 30.42 -61.90 49.18
C GLU A 481 29.03 -62.11 49.82
N PRO A 482 28.85 -63.07 50.73
CA PRO A 482 27.61 -63.22 51.49
C PRO A 482 27.38 -62.03 52.42
N LEU A 483 26.17 -61.47 52.42
CA LEU A 483 25.80 -60.31 53.24
C LEU A 483 24.61 -60.66 54.13
N ALA A 484 24.63 -60.21 55.39
CA ALA A 484 23.54 -60.43 56.33
C ALA A 484 22.34 -59.50 56.04
N ALA A 485 21.16 -59.90 56.48
CA ALA A 485 19.98 -59.04 56.49
C ALA A 485 20.25 -57.75 57.29
N GLY A 486 19.74 -56.62 56.81
CA GLY A 486 19.96 -55.28 57.38
C GLY A 486 21.28 -54.60 56.96
N CYS A 487 22.16 -55.28 56.22
CA CYS A 487 23.38 -54.65 55.72
C CYS A 487 23.07 -53.61 54.64
N ARG A 488 23.71 -52.44 54.73
CA ARG A 488 23.65 -51.41 53.69
C ARG A 488 24.58 -51.75 52.54
N VAL A 489 24.07 -51.67 51.33
CA VAL A 489 24.78 -52.03 50.11
C VAL A 489 24.66 -50.93 49.06
N ARG A 490 25.71 -50.72 48.27
CA ARG A 490 25.69 -49.80 47.14
C ARG A 490 25.59 -50.57 45.84
N VAL A 491 24.68 -50.15 44.97
CA VAL A 491 24.52 -50.72 43.64
C VAL A 491 25.70 -50.29 42.75
N THR A 492 26.46 -51.25 42.25
CA THR A 492 27.63 -51.04 41.39
C THR A 492 27.36 -51.38 39.93
N GLY A 493 26.32 -52.17 39.65
CA GLY A 493 25.95 -52.60 38.30
C GLY A 493 24.47 -52.96 38.21
N ARG A 494 23.92 -52.99 36.99
CA ARG A 494 22.59 -53.55 36.73
C ARG A 494 22.62 -54.41 35.47
N HIS A 495 22.14 -55.64 35.59
CA HIS A 495 21.94 -56.56 34.48
C HIS A 495 20.46 -56.94 34.42
N GLY A 496 19.71 -56.28 33.54
CA GLY A 496 18.26 -56.48 33.42
C GLY A 496 17.51 -56.13 34.71
N LEU A 497 16.84 -57.12 35.31
CA LEU A 497 16.09 -57.00 36.58
C LEU A 497 16.91 -57.36 37.83
N MET A 498 18.22 -57.62 37.68
CA MET A 498 19.12 -57.95 38.78
C MET A 498 20.17 -56.84 38.98
N LEU A 499 20.35 -56.39 40.22
CA LEU A 499 21.35 -55.38 40.59
C LEU A 499 22.60 -56.05 41.17
N THR A 500 23.78 -55.60 40.78
CA THR A 500 25.04 -55.99 41.42
C THR A 500 25.32 -55.01 42.55
N VAL A 501 25.59 -55.52 43.74
CA VAL A 501 25.76 -54.70 44.95
C VAL A 501 27.05 -55.03 45.69
N ALA A 502 27.69 -54.01 46.26
CA ALA A 502 28.86 -54.15 47.12
C ALA A 502 28.53 -53.64 48.54
N PRO A 503 29.07 -54.26 49.60
CA PRO A 503 28.84 -53.82 50.97
C PRO A 503 29.37 -52.40 51.19
N LEU A 504 28.57 -51.57 51.86
CA LEU A 504 29.06 -50.34 52.48
C LEU A 504 29.56 -50.72 53.89
N TYR A 505 30.87 -50.85 54.07
CA TYR A 505 31.44 -51.02 55.41
C TYR A 505 31.33 -49.70 56.18
N ASP A 506 30.18 -49.46 56.82
CA ASP A 506 30.09 -48.45 57.86
C ASP A 506 30.84 -48.94 59.11
N ALA A 507 31.72 -48.09 59.62
CA ALA A 507 32.55 -48.36 60.79
C ALA A 507 31.69 -48.80 62.01
N ARG A 508 32.15 -49.89 62.66
CA ARG A 508 31.70 -50.51 63.92
C ARG A 508 30.62 -49.75 64.74
N PRO A 509 29.54 -50.41 65.17
CA PRO A 509 28.77 -49.94 66.33
C PRO A 509 29.65 -50.00 67.58
N GLN A 510 29.77 -48.86 68.26
CA GLN A 510 30.32 -48.79 69.61
C GLN A 510 29.42 -49.60 70.58
N ASN A 511 30.11 -50.36 71.43
CA ASN A 511 29.62 -51.23 72.48
C ASN A 511 28.63 -50.54 73.44
N PRO A 512 27.52 -51.16 73.87
CA PRO A 512 26.71 -50.69 74.99
C PRO A 512 27.21 -51.26 76.33
N ARG A 513 27.13 -50.43 77.39
CA ARG A 513 27.22 -50.71 78.85
C ARG A 513 28.59 -50.68 79.54
N GLN A 514 28.85 -49.57 80.24
CA GLN A 514 29.27 -49.48 81.65
C GLN A 514 28.55 -48.20 82.17
N GLY A 515 27.61 -48.21 83.10
CA GLY A 515 27.67 -48.77 84.45
C GLY A 515 27.77 -47.58 85.43
N GLU A 516 26.63 -47.02 85.84
CA GLU A 516 26.52 -46.23 87.08
C GLU A 516 26.92 -47.14 88.27
N PRO A 517 27.50 -46.59 89.36
CA PRO A 517 26.60 -46.21 90.45
C PRO A 517 27.04 -45.00 91.32
N SER A 518 26.00 -44.38 91.88
CA SER A 518 25.84 -43.74 93.20
C SER A 518 26.69 -42.52 93.58
#